data_AF-A0A4Q3SER0-F1
#
_entry.id   AF-A0A4Q3SER0-F1
#
_cell.length_a   1.000
_cell.length_b   1.000
_cell.length_c   1.000
_cell.angle_alpha   90.00
_cell.angle_beta   90.00
_cell.angle_gamma   90.00
#
_symmetry.space_group_name_H-M   'P 1'
#
loop_
_entity.id
_entity.type
_entity.pdbx_description
1 polymer ?
#
loop_
_entity_poly.entity_id
_entity_poly.type
_entity_poly.pdbx_seq_one_letter_code
_entity_poly.pdbx_strand_id
1 'polypeptide(L)' 'LGPGDSPMGRAGQPAEIAGLYVAAADPLLSYATGQIFASSGGDGQPA' A
#
# COMPACT_ATOMS: atom_id res chain seq x y z
N LEU A 1 -11.46 7.12 -9.52
CA LEU A 1 -10.75 6.23 -10.46
C LEU A 1 -11.57 4.94 -10.54
N GLY A 2 -11.99 4.55 -11.73
CA GLY A 2 -12.81 3.37 -11.95
C GLY A 2 -11.97 2.09 -11.84
N PRO A 3 -12.61 0.92 -11.68
CA PRO A 3 -11.89 -0.36 -11.72
C PRO A 3 -11.25 -0.55 -13.09
N GLY A 4 -9.93 -0.40 -13.18
CA GLY A 4 -9.16 -0.51 -14.42
C GLY A 4 -8.17 0.62 -14.69
N ASP A 5 -8.24 1.74 -13.94
CA ASP A 5 -7.32 2.87 -14.15
C ASP A 5 -5.91 2.61 -13.60
N SER A 6 -5.76 1.69 -12.63
CA SER A 6 -4.46 1.37 -12.06
C SER A 6 -3.63 0.48 -13.01
N PRO A 7 -2.28 0.57 -12.99
CA PRO A 7 -1.41 -0.26 -13.83
C PRO A 7 -1.67 -1.77 -13.71
N MET A 8 -2.17 -2.23 -12.57
CA MET A 8 -2.53 -3.63 -12.37
C MET A 8 -3.84 -4.06 -13.05
N GLY A 9 -4.64 -3.12 -13.57
CA GLY A 9 -5.80 -3.39 -14.42
C GLY A 9 -6.92 -4.22 -13.76
N ARG A 10 -6.93 -4.29 -12.43
CA ARG A 10 -7.90 -5.07 -11.64
C ARG A 10 -8.27 -4.36 -10.35
N ALA A 11 -9.39 -4.77 -9.76
CA ALA A 11 -9.75 -4.36 -8.41
C ALA A 11 -8.72 -4.86 -7.38
N GLY A 12 -8.39 -4.00 -6.42
CA GLY A 12 -7.49 -4.34 -5.32
C GLY A 12 -8.06 -5.45 -4.43
N GLN A 13 -7.17 -6.21 -3.82
CA GLN A 13 -7.48 -7.31 -2.93
C GLN A 13 -7.15 -6.96 -1.48
N PRO A 14 -7.93 -7.40 -0.47
CA PRO A 14 -7.64 -7.10 0.93
C PRO A 14 -6.23 -7.50 1.38
N ALA A 15 -5.69 -8.58 0.81
CA ALA A 15 -4.34 -9.05 1.10
C ALA A 15 -3.24 -8.04 0.71
N GLU A 16 -3.50 -7.15 -0.24
CA GLU A 16 -2.52 -6.20 -0.77
C GLU A 16 -2.18 -5.08 0.23
N ILE A 17 -3.03 -4.81 1.24
CA ILE A 17 -2.73 -3.86 2.32
C ILE A 17 -2.33 -4.55 3.64
N ALA A 18 -2.66 -5.83 3.81
CA ALA A 18 -2.36 -6.57 5.04
C ALA A 18 -0.87 -6.58 5.38
N GLY A 19 0.00 -6.73 4.38
CA GLY A 19 1.46 -6.68 4.57
C GLY A 19 1.95 -5.33 5.10
N LEU A 20 1.36 -4.21 4.66
CA LEU A 20 1.71 -2.88 5.15
C LEU A 20 1.32 -2.70 6.63
N TYR A 21 0.18 -3.24 7.05
CA TYR A 21 -0.22 -3.22 8.45
C TYR A 21 0.74 -4.01 9.33
N VAL A 22 1.12 -5.22 8.89
CA VAL A 22 2.10 -6.04 9.62
C VAL A 22 3.45 -5.34 9.68
N ALA A 23 3.93 -4.78 8.57
CA ALA A 23 5.18 -4.02 8.54
C ALA A 23 5.16 -2.80 9.47
N ALA A 24 4.03 -2.08 9.56
CA ALA A 24 3.86 -0.96 10.49
C ALA A 24 3.92 -1.41 11.97
N ALA A 25 3.62 -2.66 12.26
CA ALA A 25 3.73 -3.25 13.59
C ALA A 25 5.09 -3.95 13.85
N ASP A 26 5.96 -4.05 12.83
CA ASP A 26 7.22 -4.79 12.93
C ASP A 26 8.28 -3.97 13.70
N PRO A 27 8.85 -4.49 14.80
CA PRO A 27 9.90 -3.78 15.54
C PRO A 27 11.17 -3.50 14.73
N LEU A 28 11.43 -4.25 13.64
CA LEU A 28 12.53 -3.97 12.72
C LEU A 28 12.34 -2.66 11.95
N LEU A 29 11.11 -2.16 11.86
CA LEU A 29 10.76 -0.86 11.27
C LEU A 29 10.65 0.27 12.31
N SER A 30 11.25 0.12 13.49
CA SER A 30 11.16 1.09 14.60
C SER A 30 11.63 2.52 14.30
N TYR A 31 12.43 2.74 13.25
CA TYR A 31 12.84 4.08 12.80
C TYR A 31 11.94 4.64 11.69
N ALA A 32 10.96 3.88 11.22
CA ALA A 32 9.98 4.32 10.25
C ALA A 32 8.79 4.96 10.97
N THR A 33 8.85 6.28 11.18
CA THR A 33 7.72 7.07 11.69
C THR A 33 7.28 8.17 10.71
N GLY A 34 5.97 8.42 10.64
CA GLY A 34 5.38 9.50 9.85
C GLY A 34 5.30 9.23 8.34
N GLN A 35 5.63 8.03 7.86
CA GLN A 35 5.50 7.67 6.46
C GLN A 35 4.03 7.47 6.06
N ILE A 36 3.75 7.82 4.81
CA ILE A 36 2.52 7.42 4.14
C ILE A 36 2.91 6.29 3.17
N PHE A 37 2.26 5.15 3.31
CA PHE A 37 2.42 4.00 2.42
C PHE A 37 1.10 3.70 1.73
N ALA A 38 1.10 3.64 0.39
CA ALA A 38 -0.06 3.23 -0.40
C ALA A 38 0.11 1.86 -1.08
N SER A 39 -0.97 1.08 -1.05
CA SER A 39 -1.18 -0.12 -1.87
C SER A 39 -2.13 0.24 -3.01
N SER A 40 -1.59 0.85 -4.07
CA SER A 40 -2.36 1.58 -5.10
C SER A 40 -2.45 0.84 -6.44
N GLY A 41 -2.11 -0.45 -6.49
CA GLY A 41 -2.15 -1.20 -7.75
C GLY A 41 -1.16 -0.69 -8.81
N GLY A 42 -0.12 0.04 -8.39
CA GLY A 42 0.89 0.62 -9.27
C GLY A 42 0.78 2.13 -9.52
N ASP A 43 -0.26 2.82 -9.04
CA ASP A 43 -0.48 4.27 -9.26
C ASP A 43 0.53 5.20 -8.55
N GLY A 44 1.63 4.66 -8.01
CA GLY A 44 2.64 5.41 -7.27
C GLY A 44 2.26 5.67 -5.82
N GLN A 45 3.13 6.40 -5.10
CA GLN A 45 2.84 6.87 -3.74
C GLN A 45 2.04 8.17 -3.77
N PRO A 46 1.14 8.40 -2.79
CA PRO A 46 0.47 9.67 -2.60
C PRO A 46 1.50 10.78 -2.39
N ALA A 47 1.19 11.96 -2.93
CA ALA A 47 1.97 13.19 -2.74
C ALA A 47 1.79 13.77 -1.33
#